data_AF-A0A1A8ZGN0-F1
#
_entry.id   AF-A0A1A8ZGN0-F1
#
_cell.length_a   1.000
_cell.length_b   1.000
_cell.length_c   1.000
_cell.angle_alpha   90.00
_cell.angle_beta   90.00
_cell.angle_gamma   90.00
#
_symmetry.space_group_name_H-M   'P 1'
#
loop_
_entity.id
_entity.type
_entity.pdbx_description
1 polymer ?
#
loop_
_entity_poly.entity_id
_entity_poly.type
_entity_poly.pdbx_seq_one_letter_code
_entity_poly.pdbx_strand_id
1 'polypeptide(L)'
;MSPRTDVLMHAYSHKCMHIYIYPFRPYPKYILYNYITKNKKSYVMFDCLNMNDSDLGKITNVCIYINGYEKIPPPKYDIGKDKLIVFTKPLYLPSSQYLSVISLELNENDLFFYNYLALFILDGSIFPKMSKFQNFYSHSANDIIKCKHQNVQRSYQQSTLIRKWKEDVDFLKQEFISLIEEKMNKKNEHLISNFWPPVD
;
A
#
# COMPACT_ATOMS: atom_id res chain seq x y z
N MET A 1 26.68 -4.71 30.10
CA MET A 1 26.03 -3.50 29.57
C MET A 1 27.08 -2.41 29.41
N SER A 2 27.42 -2.07 28.17
CA SER A 2 28.13 -0.84 27.77
C SER A 2 27.80 -0.60 26.28
N PRO A 3 27.63 0.64 25.83
CA PRO A 3 26.70 1.01 24.77
C PRO A 3 27.32 0.94 23.36
N ARG A 4 26.40 0.94 22.39
CA ARG A 4 26.56 1.22 20.95
C ARG A 4 27.87 1.93 20.62
N THR A 5 28.73 1.25 19.86
CA THR A 5 29.66 1.93 18.96
C THR A 5 28.98 1.87 17.59
N ASP A 6 28.53 3.03 17.10
CA ASP A 6 28.20 3.19 15.68
C ASP A 6 29.48 2.90 14.91
N VAL A 7 29.61 1.66 14.42
CA VAL A 7 30.73 1.29 13.57
C VAL A 7 30.42 1.84 12.18
N LEU A 8 30.83 3.09 11.95
CA LEU A 8 31.11 3.57 10.60
C LEU A 8 32.31 2.77 10.06
N MET A 9 32.05 1.56 9.56
CA MET A 9 33.04 0.71 8.94
C MET A 9 33.13 1.07 7.46
N HIS A 10 34.29 1.60 7.04
CA HIS A 10 34.59 1.77 5.62
C HIS A 10 34.96 0.41 5.02
N ALA A 11 34.00 -0.19 4.31
CA ALA A 11 34.21 -1.41 3.52
C ALA A 11 34.32 -1.05 2.03
N TYR A 12 35.18 -1.77 1.30
CA TYR A 12 35.44 -1.56 -0.13
C TYR A 12 34.98 -2.80 -0.92
N SER A 13 34.53 -2.68 -2.17
CA SER A 13 34.13 -3.86 -2.96
C SER A 13 35.34 -4.56 -3.61
N HIS A 14 35.47 -5.88 -3.40
CA HIS A 14 36.57 -6.75 -3.85
C HIS A 14 36.56 -7.00 -5.36
N LYS A 15 35.40 -6.86 -6.01
CA LYS A 15 35.23 -7.09 -7.45
C LYS A 15 34.41 -6.02 -8.18
N CYS A 16 34.32 -4.83 -7.60
CA CYS A 16 34.22 -3.60 -8.40
C CYS A 16 35.61 -3.14 -8.91
N MET A 17 36.61 -4.03 -8.97
CA MET A 17 37.84 -3.84 -9.74
C MET A 17 37.64 -3.98 -11.27
N HIS A 18 36.39 -4.08 -11.75
CA HIS A 18 36.02 -3.66 -13.10
C HIS A 18 35.34 -2.27 -13.13
N ILE A 19 35.39 -1.50 -12.04
CA ILE A 19 35.38 -0.02 -12.08
C ILE A 19 36.82 0.48 -12.35
N TYR A 20 37.54 -0.24 -13.23
CA TYR A 20 38.55 0.35 -14.11
C TYR A 20 37.88 0.94 -15.37
N ILE A 21 36.56 1.04 -15.38
CA ILE A 21 35.79 1.70 -16.42
C ILE A 21 35.04 2.86 -15.75
N TYR A 22 35.57 4.08 -15.93
CA TYR A 22 35.04 5.40 -15.55
C TYR A 22 35.32 5.91 -14.12
N PRO A 23 36.44 6.64 -13.90
CA PRO A 23 36.63 7.56 -12.77
C PRO A 23 35.57 8.69 -12.65
N PHE A 24 34.56 8.71 -13.54
CA PHE A 24 33.51 9.71 -13.61
C PHE A 24 32.12 9.21 -13.17
N ARG A 25 31.99 7.98 -12.66
CA ARG A 25 30.69 7.48 -12.17
C ARG A 25 30.54 7.67 -10.66
N PRO A 26 29.41 8.21 -10.19
CA PRO A 26 29.13 8.33 -8.77
C PRO A 26 29.07 6.94 -8.13
N TYR A 27 29.57 6.84 -6.89
CA TYR A 27 29.44 5.63 -6.10
C TYR A 27 27.96 5.27 -5.90
N PRO A 28 27.59 3.98 -6.00
CA PRO A 28 26.22 3.56 -5.74
C PRO A 28 25.85 3.85 -4.28
N LYS A 29 24.62 4.34 -4.07
CA LYS A 29 24.12 4.68 -2.73
C LYS A 29 23.91 3.45 -1.84
N TYR A 30 23.49 2.32 -2.42
CA TYR A 30 23.34 1.04 -1.73
C TYR A 30 23.99 -0.09 -2.51
N ILE A 31 24.58 -1.03 -1.77
CA ILE A 31 25.27 -2.19 -2.31
C ILE A 31 24.77 -3.43 -1.55
N LEU A 32 24.25 -4.40 -2.29
CA LEU A 32 24.04 -5.76 -1.77
C LEU A 32 25.35 -6.53 -1.92
N TYR A 33 25.73 -7.31 -0.92
CA TYR A 33 26.93 -8.14 -0.94
C TYR A 33 26.64 -9.52 -0.35
N ASN A 34 27.39 -10.54 -0.76
CA ASN A 34 27.24 -11.88 -0.20
C ASN A 34 28.00 -12.05 1.11
N TYR A 35 29.25 -11.58 1.17
CA TYR A 35 30.08 -11.67 2.37
C TYR A 35 31.13 -10.55 2.42
N ILE A 36 31.61 -10.28 3.62
CA ILE A 36 32.69 -9.31 3.90
C ILE A 36 33.86 -10.08 4.53
N THR A 37 35.07 -9.86 4.02
CA THR A 37 36.29 -10.36 4.66
C THR A 37 37.11 -9.19 5.22
N LYS A 38 37.77 -9.43 6.36
CA LYS A 38 38.69 -8.48 6.96
C LYS A 38 40.13 -8.83 6.55
N ASN A 39 40.81 -7.89 5.91
CA ASN A 39 42.23 -7.95 5.66
C ASN A 39 43.01 -7.14 6.71
N LYS A 40 44.35 -7.18 6.65
CA LYS A 40 45.23 -6.48 7.62
C LYS A 40 44.94 -4.97 7.76
N LYS A 41 44.36 -4.32 6.75
CA LYS A 41 44.14 -2.86 6.71
C LYS A 41 42.71 -2.42 6.36
N SER A 42 41.81 -3.32 5.95
CA SER A 42 40.48 -2.94 5.45
C SER A 42 39.48 -4.09 5.47
N TYR A 43 38.20 -3.75 5.29
CA TYR A 43 37.14 -4.71 5.00
C TYR A 43 36.86 -4.71 3.51
N VAL A 44 36.66 -5.91 2.94
CA VAL A 44 36.37 -6.07 1.52
C VAL A 44 35.08 -6.87 1.31
N MET A 45 34.12 -6.29 0.58
CA MET A 45 32.83 -6.87 0.21
C MET A 45 32.95 -7.67 -1.09
N PHE A 46 32.40 -8.88 -1.15
CA PHE A 46 32.46 -9.73 -2.34
C PHE A 46 31.06 -9.92 -2.94
N ASP A 47 31.05 -10.22 -4.24
CA ASP A 47 29.84 -10.46 -5.05
C ASP A 47 28.82 -9.34 -4.89
N CYS A 48 29.25 -8.12 -5.19
CA CYS A 48 28.46 -6.92 -4.98
C CYS A 48 27.49 -6.66 -6.13
N LEU A 49 26.26 -6.28 -5.80
CA LEU A 49 25.26 -5.75 -6.73
C LEU A 49 24.85 -4.35 -6.31
N ASN A 50 24.71 -3.45 -7.28
CA ASN A 50 24.14 -2.13 -7.04
C ASN A 50 22.64 -2.27 -6.78
N MET A 51 22.13 -1.56 -5.78
CA MET A 51 20.72 -1.52 -5.45
C MET A 51 20.25 -0.06 -5.43
N ASN A 52 19.14 0.20 -6.11
CA ASN A 52 18.50 1.50 -6.01
C ASN A 52 17.64 1.57 -4.73
N ASP A 53 17.31 2.80 -4.36
CA ASP A 53 16.61 3.12 -3.12
C ASP A 53 15.17 2.55 -3.06
N SER A 54 14.47 2.49 -4.21
CA SER A 54 13.12 1.94 -4.33
C SER A 54 13.09 0.42 -4.17
N ASP A 55 14.03 -0.28 -4.80
CA ASP A 55 14.10 -1.74 -4.76
C ASP A 55 14.49 -2.22 -3.37
N LEU A 56 15.38 -1.52 -2.66
CA LEU A 56 15.65 -1.77 -1.25
C LEU A 56 14.38 -1.68 -0.40
N GLY A 57 13.54 -0.67 -0.64
CA GLY A 57 12.30 -0.48 0.09
C GLY A 57 11.26 -1.59 -0.12
N LYS A 58 11.29 -2.28 -1.26
CA LYS A 58 10.37 -3.38 -1.58
C LYS A 58 10.75 -4.70 -0.93
N ILE A 59 11.97 -4.82 -0.39
CA ILE A 59 12.42 -6.06 0.24
C ILE A 59 11.68 -6.27 1.56
N THR A 60 11.02 -7.41 1.71
CA THR A 60 10.44 -7.83 2.98
C THR A 60 11.54 -8.29 3.92
N ASN A 61 11.98 -7.42 4.83
CA ASN A 61 13.04 -7.70 5.79
C ASN A 61 12.78 -6.93 7.10
N VAL A 62 13.19 -7.49 8.24
CA VAL A 62 13.11 -6.86 9.56
C VAL A 62 13.82 -5.50 9.65
N CYS A 63 14.76 -5.21 8.75
CA CYS A 63 15.46 -3.94 8.67
C CYS A 63 14.68 -2.84 7.93
N ILE A 64 13.57 -3.18 7.27
CA ILE A 64 12.70 -2.23 6.57
C ILE A 64 11.42 -2.07 7.40
N TYR A 65 11.23 -0.88 7.97
CA TYR A 65 10.06 -0.55 8.76
C TYR A 65 9.10 0.31 7.95
N ILE A 66 7.82 -0.08 7.94
CA ILE A 66 6.74 0.68 7.31
C ILE A 66 5.84 1.21 8.43
N ASN A 67 5.81 2.53 8.59
CA ASN A 67 5.04 3.19 9.66
C ASN A 67 3.58 3.48 9.28
N GLY A 68 3.21 3.29 8.01
CA GLY A 68 1.89 3.60 7.49
C GLY A 68 1.93 3.91 5.99
N TYR A 69 0.78 4.36 5.48
CA TYR A 69 0.62 4.73 4.08
C TYR A 69 0.66 6.25 3.89
N GLU A 70 1.24 6.64 2.77
CA GLU A 70 1.28 8.01 2.31
C GLU A 70 -0.09 8.46 1.81
N LYS A 71 -0.38 9.75 2.01
CA LYS A 71 -1.57 10.39 1.44
C LYS A 71 -1.35 10.86 0.01
N ILE A 72 -0.08 11.11 -0.34
CA ILE A 72 0.34 11.61 -1.64
C ILE A 72 1.55 10.77 -2.09
N PRO A 73 1.44 10.00 -3.19
CA PRO A 73 0.24 9.81 -4.01
C PRO A 73 -0.91 9.14 -3.23
N PRO A 74 -2.18 9.43 -3.57
CA PRO A 74 -3.30 8.80 -2.90
C PRO A 74 -3.37 7.30 -3.23
N PRO A 75 -3.90 6.47 -2.32
CA PRO A 75 -4.28 5.10 -2.61
C PRO A 75 -5.17 5.01 -3.85
N LYS A 76 -5.08 3.91 -4.58
CA LYS A 76 -5.90 3.66 -5.79
C LYS A 76 -6.32 2.19 -5.90
N TYR A 77 -7.42 1.96 -6.60
CA TYR A 77 -7.85 0.63 -6.99
C TYR A 77 -7.47 0.37 -8.46
N ASP A 78 -6.73 -0.71 -8.73
CA ASP A 78 -6.49 -1.21 -10.08
C ASP A 78 -7.58 -2.20 -10.45
N ILE A 79 -8.60 -1.71 -11.16
CA ILE A 79 -9.75 -2.50 -11.64
C ILE A 79 -9.29 -3.65 -12.55
N GLY A 80 -8.24 -3.44 -13.35
CA GLY A 80 -7.75 -4.46 -14.29
C GLY A 80 -7.10 -5.65 -13.59
N LYS A 81 -6.56 -5.45 -12.39
CA LYS A 81 -5.92 -6.50 -11.58
C LYS A 81 -6.72 -6.93 -10.36
N ASP A 82 -7.84 -6.28 -10.07
CA ASP A 82 -8.61 -6.44 -8.84
C ASP A 82 -7.72 -6.24 -7.59
N LYS A 83 -6.89 -5.18 -7.62
CA LYS A 83 -5.89 -4.89 -6.57
C LYS A 83 -6.01 -3.50 -5.99
N LEU A 84 -5.86 -3.42 -4.67
CA LEU A 84 -5.77 -2.18 -3.93
C LEU A 84 -4.29 -1.80 -3.78
N ILE A 85 -3.92 -0.64 -4.30
CA ILE A 85 -2.55 -0.14 -4.31
C ILE A 85 -2.45 1.06 -3.36
N VAL A 86 -1.53 0.96 -2.41
CA VAL A 86 -1.17 2.06 -1.48
C VAL A 86 0.28 2.47 -1.70
N PHE A 87 0.63 3.64 -1.19
CA PHE A 87 1.99 4.15 -1.23
C PHE A 87 2.55 4.21 0.19
N THR A 88 3.82 3.91 0.37
CA THR A 88 4.50 4.02 1.67
C THR A 88 5.90 4.58 1.50
N LYS A 89 6.43 5.19 2.56
CA LYS A 89 7.81 5.65 2.65
C LYS A 89 8.56 4.84 3.70
N PRO A 90 9.23 3.73 3.29
CA PRO A 90 9.87 2.83 4.24
C PRO A 90 11.06 3.50 4.94
N LEU A 91 11.33 3.04 6.16
CA LEU A 91 12.48 3.42 6.96
C LEU A 91 13.48 2.26 7.02
N TYR A 92 14.70 2.49 6.54
CA TYR A 92 15.80 1.55 6.72
C TYR A 92 16.39 1.73 8.12
N LEU A 93 16.07 0.78 9.01
CA LEU A 93 16.39 0.85 10.44
C LEU A 93 17.90 0.96 10.74
N PRO A 94 18.81 0.22 10.08
CA PRO A 94 20.23 0.24 10.43
C PRO A 94 20.88 1.62 10.34
N SER A 95 20.41 2.51 9.45
CA SER A 95 20.90 3.88 9.33
C SER A 95 19.84 4.95 9.65
N SER A 96 18.67 4.54 10.17
CA SER A 96 17.51 5.42 10.40
C SER A 96 17.18 6.32 9.21
N GLN A 97 17.34 5.81 7.98
CA GLN A 97 17.18 6.58 6.76
C GLN A 97 15.86 6.24 6.08
N TYR A 98 15.06 7.27 5.75
CA TYR A 98 13.90 7.07 4.90
C TYR A 98 14.33 6.76 3.46
N LEU A 99 13.69 5.73 2.91
CA LEU A 99 13.77 5.36 1.51
C LEU A 99 12.71 6.13 0.70
N SER A 100 12.77 5.93 -0.60
CA SER A 100 11.88 6.50 -1.60
C SER A 100 10.49 5.93 -1.41
N VAL A 101 9.49 6.71 -1.80
CA VAL A 101 8.11 6.23 -1.80
C VAL A 101 7.99 5.05 -2.75
N ILE A 102 7.39 3.97 -2.28
CA ILE A 102 7.10 2.77 -3.07
C ILE A 102 5.60 2.49 -3.07
N SER A 103 5.14 1.79 -4.10
CA SER A 103 3.79 1.24 -4.14
C SER A 103 3.76 -0.18 -3.56
N LEU A 104 2.72 -0.50 -2.80
CA LEU A 104 2.45 -1.83 -2.28
C LEU A 104 1.02 -2.25 -2.64
N GLU A 105 0.84 -3.53 -2.91
CA GLU A 105 -0.48 -4.15 -3.03
C GLU A 105 -0.95 -4.57 -1.65
N LEU A 106 -2.10 -4.06 -1.20
CA LEU A 106 -2.72 -4.53 0.04
C LEU A 106 -3.41 -5.87 -0.20
N ASN A 107 -3.37 -6.71 0.82
CA ASN A 107 -4.08 -7.99 0.87
C ASN A 107 -5.10 -7.98 2.02
N GLU A 108 -6.00 -8.96 2.03
CA GLU A 108 -7.10 -9.05 2.99
C GLU A 108 -6.68 -9.17 4.46
N ASN A 109 -5.42 -9.53 4.74
CA ASN A 109 -4.89 -9.61 6.11
C ASN A 109 -4.41 -8.25 6.62
N ASP A 110 -4.31 -7.23 5.75
CA ASP A 110 -3.93 -5.90 6.15
C ASP A 110 -5.05 -5.21 6.94
N LEU A 111 -4.68 -4.57 8.05
CA LEU A 111 -5.62 -3.91 8.96
C LEU A 111 -6.53 -2.89 8.26
N PHE A 112 -6.02 -2.21 7.23
CA PHE A 112 -6.75 -1.15 6.53
C PHE A 112 -7.35 -1.59 5.20
N PHE A 113 -7.17 -2.86 4.80
CA PHE A 113 -7.62 -3.35 3.49
C PHE A 113 -9.11 -3.05 3.23
N TYR A 114 -9.97 -3.52 4.13
CA TYR A 114 -11.42 -3.36 3.99
C TYR A 114 -11.87 -1.90 4.14
N ASN A 115 -11.14 -1.09 4.92
CA ASN A 115 -11.42 0.34 5.07
C ASN A 115 -11.21 1.08 3.74
N TYR A 116 -10.08 0.83 3.07
CA TYR A 116 -9.82 1.39 1.75
C TYR A 116 -10.76 0.81 0.69
N LEU A 117 -11.06 -0.48 0.74
CA LEU A 117 -12.01 -1.10 -0.17
C LEU A 117 -13.40 -0.44 -0.06
N ALA A 118 -13.92 -0.26 1.16
CA ALA A 118 -15.19 0.42 1.38
C ALA A 118 -15.17 1.85 0.84
N LEU A 119 -14.07 2.59 1.06
CA LEU A 119 -13.89 3.92 0.48
C LEU A 119 -14.05 3.91 -1.05
N PHE A 120 -13.35 3.00 -1.74
CA PHE A 120 -13.39 2.90 -3.21
C PHE A 120 -14.71 2.38 -3.77
N ILE A 121 -15.49 1.64 -2.98
CA ILE A 121 -16.87 1.27 -3.34
C ILE A 121 -17.76 2.50 -3.23
N LEU A 122 -17.73 3.20 -2.10
CA LEU A 122 -18.61 4.33 -1.80
C LEU A 122 -18.31 5.54 -2.69
N ASP A 123 -17.04 5.84 -2.97
CA ASP A 123 -16.68 6.93 -3.86
C ASP A 123 -16.95 6.62 -5.35
N GLY A 124 -17.28 5.37 -5.69
CA GLY A 124 -17.59 4.92 -7.03
C GLY A 124 -16.38 4.58 -7.91
N SER A 125 -15.18 4.53 -7.34
CA SER A 125 -13.96 4.11 -8.05
C SER A 125 -14.05 2.66 -8.56
N ILE A 126 -14.70 1.77 -7.80
CA ILE A 126 -14.91 0.36 -8.21
C ILE A 126 -16.25 0.20 -8.94
N PHE A 127 -17.29 0.91 -8.48
CA PHE A 127 -18.66 0.79 -8.98
C PHE A 127 -19.21 2.18 -9.33
N PRO A 128 -19.14 2.64 -10.60
CA PRO A 128 -19.49 4.00 -10.98
C PRO A 128 -20.91 4.43 -10.59
N LYS A 129 -21.88 3.49 -10.53
CA LYS A 129 -23.25 3.76 -10.05
C LYS A 129 -23.30 4.29 -8.62
N MET A 130 -22.32 3.93 -7.78
CA MET A 130 -22.23 4.41 -6.39
C MET A 130 -21.96 5.92 -6.31
N SER A 131 -21.35 6.53 -7.34
CA SER A 131 -21.14 7.98 -7.40
C SER A 131 -22.43 8.79 -7.29
N LYS A 132 -23.58 8.21 -7.65
CA LYS A 132 -24.91 8.85 -7.53
C LYS A 132 -25.31 9.11 -6.07
N PHE A 133 -24.69 8.43 -5.12
CA PHE A 133 -25.03 8.51 -3.72
C PHE A 133 -24.05 9.34 -2.88
N GLN A 134 -23.01 9.92 -3.49
CA GLN A 134 -21.95 10.67 -2.77
C GLN A 134 -22.48 11.78 -1.85
N ASN A 135 -23.54 12.47 -2.27
CA ASN A 135 -24.14 13.56 -1.49
C ASN A 135 -24.86 13.08 -0.21
N PHE A 136 -25.19 11.79 -0.13
CA PHE A 136 -25.89 11.21 1.02
C PHE A 136 -24.94 10.63 2.07
N TYR A 137 -23.65 10.50 1.78
CA TYR A 137 -22.69 10.06 2.78
C TYR A 137 -22.47 11.15 3.84
N SER A 138 -22.54 10.76 5.11
CA SER A 138 -22.25 11.62 6.26
C SER A 138 -20.77 11.60 6.65
N HIS A 139 -20.07 10.51 6.32
CA HIS A 139 -18.67 10.28 6.70
C HIS A 139 -17.69 10.85 5.67
N SER A 140 -16.62 11.48 6.16
CA SER A 140 -15.48 11.83 5.32
C SER A 140 -14.65 10.59 4.98
N ALA A 141 -13.83 10.68 3.93
CA ALA A 141 -12.88 9.61 3.59
C ALA A 141 -11.97 9.22 4.77
N ASN A 142 -11.59 10.19 5.62
CA ASN A 142 -10.78 9.93 6.80
C ASN A 142 -11.53 9.14 7.89
N ASP A 143 -12.84 9.35 8.01
CA ASP A 143 -13.67 8.63 9.00
C ASP A 143 -13.79 7.16 8.61
N ILE A 144 -13.97 6.89 7.31
CA ILE A 144 -14.00 5.53 6.75
C ILE A 144 -12.65 4.83 6.95
N ILE A 145 -11.53 5.50 6.60
CA ILE A 145 -10.19 4.90 6.71
C ILE A 145 -9.81 4.57 8.16
N LYS A 146 -10.25 5.39 9.13
CA LYS A 146 -9.93 5.21 10.55
C LYS A 146 -10.96 4.38 11.32
N CYS A 147 -11.99 3.85 10.66
CA CYS A 147 -13.01 3.07 11.31
C CYS A 147 -12.40 1.82 11.95
N LYS A 148 -12.61 1.64 13.25
CA LYS A 148 -12.11 0.50 14.04
C LYS A 148 -13.10 -0.65 14.13
N HIS A 149 -14.33 -0.46 13.67
CA HIS A 149 -15.40 -1.45 13.74
C HIS A 149 -15.88 -1.76 12.34
N GLN A 150 -15.50 -2.93 11.85
CA GLN A 150 -16.01 -3.45 10.59
C GLN A 150 -16.71 -4.78 10.87
N ASN A 151 -18.04 -4.78 10.77
CA ASN A 151 -18.86 -6.00 10.74
C ASN A 151 -18.89 -6.65 9.35
N VAL A 152 -17.81 -6.50 8.59
CA VAL A 152 -17.75 -6.81 7.16
C VAL A 152 -17.15 -8.21 7.02
N GLN A 153 -17.97 -9.19 6.62
CA GLN A 153 -17.59 -10.62 6.52
C GLN A 153 -16.43 -10.86 5.53
N ARG A 154 -15.55 -11.82 5.81
CA ARG A 154 -14.27 -11.96 5.08
C ARG A 154 -14.44 -12.21 3.56
N SER A 155 -13.71 -11.42 2.76
CA SER A 155 -13.58 -11.39 1.29
C SER A 155 -14.63 -10.62 0.46
N TYR A 156 -14.20 -9.45 -0.04
CA TYR A 156 -14.99 -8.50 -0.84
C TYR A 156 -14.18 -7.85 -1.98
N GLN A 157 -13.29 -8.57 -2.65
CA GLN A 157 -12.71 -8.06 -3.90
C GLN A 157 -13.81 -7.78 -4.94
N GLN A 158 -13.52 -6.92 -5.93
CA GLN A 158 -14.52 -6.49 -6.92
C GLN A 158 -15.17 -7.69 -7.62
N SER A 159 -14.35 -8.66 -8.06
CA SER A 159 -14.86 -9.87 -8.72
C SER A 159 -15.80 -10.68 -7.81
N THR A 160 -15.45 -10.83 -6.53
CA THR A 160 -16.28 -11.49 -5.52
C THR A 160 -17.58 -10.75 -5.26
N LEU A 161 -17.54 -9.42 -5.17
CA LEU A 161 -18.72 -8.56 -5.00
C LEU A 161 -19.68 -8.68 -6.18
N ILE A 162 -19.16 -8.61 -7.41
CA ILE A 162 -19.96 -8.77 -8.64
C ILE A 162 -20.63 -10.15 -8.65
N ARG A 163 -19.89 -11.21 -8.30
CA ARG A 163 -20.48 -12.56 -8.23
C ARG A 163 -21.60 -12.62 -7.19
N LYS A 164 -21.39 -12.09 -5.98
CA LYS A 164 -22.41 -12.07 -4.93
C LYS A 164 -23.66 -11.29 -5.34
N TRP A 165 -23.52 -10.13 -6.00
CA TRP A 165 -24.67 -9.38 -6.53
C TRP A 165 -25.41 -10.07 -7.68
N LYS A 166 -24.75 -10.96 -8.42
CA LYS A 166 -25.41 -11.83 -9.42
C LYS A 166 -26.19 -12.97 -8.77
N GLU A 167 -25.74 -13.45 -7.62
CA GLU A 167 -26.38 -14.52 -6.84
C GLU A 167 -27.55 -13.99 -5.99
N ASP A 168 -27.37 -12.82 -5.38
CA ASP A 168 -28.35 -12.11 -4.55
C ASP A 168 -28.32 -10.61 -4.88
N VAL A 169 -29.37 -10.15 -5.57
CA VAL A 169 -29.52 -8.76 -6.01
C VAL A 169 -29.57 -7.79 -4.83
N ASP A 170 -30.09 -8.20 -3.67
CA ASP A 170 -30.22 -7.36 -2.49
C ASP A 170 -29.02 -7.49 -1.52
N PHE A 171 -27.97 -8.22 -1.90
CA PHE A 171 -26.75 -8.39 -1.12
C PHE A 171 -26.13 -7.05 -0.69
N LEU A 172 -25.95 -6.77 0.60
CA LEU A 172 -25.46 -5.49 1.16
C LEU A 172 -26.41 -4.28 1.02
N LYS A 173 -27.63 -4.46 0.52
CA LYS A 173 -28.55 -3.34 0.26
C LYS A 173 -29.02 -2.68 1.54
N GLN A 174 -29.33 -3.47 2.57
CA GLN A 174 -29.81 -2.95 3.85
C GLN A 174 -28.71 -2.22 4.60
N GLU A 175 -27.49 -2.77 4.60
CA GLU A 175 -26.29 -2.13 5.13
C GLU A 175 -26.04 -0.81 4.41
N PHE A 176 -26.15 -0.80 3.07
CA PHE A 176 -26.02 0.42 2.29
C PHE A 176 -27.10 1.47 2.64
N ILE A 177 -28.37 1.08 2.73
CA ILE A 177 -29.47 2.00 3.08
C ILE A 177 -29.22 2.62 4.45
N SER A 178 -28.81 1.83 5.45
CA SER A 178 -28.52 2.33 6.80
C SER A 178 -27.42 3.41 6.83
N LEU A 179 -26.52 3.43 5.83
CA LEU A 179 -25.47 4.45 5.72
C LEU A 179 -25.97 5.79 5.17
N ILE A 180 -27.09 5.82 4.45
CA ILE A 180 -27.59 7.02 3.74
C ILE A 180 -28.99 7.47 4.21
N GLU A 181 -29.69 6.64 4.99
CA GLU A 181 -31.10 6.83 5.35
C GLU A 181 -31.37 8.21 5.99
N GLU A 182 -30.49 8.69 6.87
CA GLU A 182 -30.65 9.99 7.53
C GLU A 182 -30.72 11.19 6.57
N LYS A 183 -30.09 11.08 5.39
CA LYS A 183 -30.08 12.14 4.36
C LYS A 183 -31.02 11.85 3.19
N MET A 184 -31.64 10.68 3.15
CA MET A 184 -32.60 10.32 2.12
C MET A 184 -33.96 10.93 2.40
N ASN A 185 -34.68 11.29 1.34
CA ASN A 185 -36.04 11.80 1.41
C ASN A 185 -36.90 11.11 0.35
N LYS A 186 -38.23 11.21 0.47
CA LYS A 186 -39.19 10.60 -0.47
C LYS A 186 -38.93 10.92 -1.95
N LYS A 187 -38.29 12.06 -2.24
CA LYS A 187 -37.95 12.45 -3.62
C LYS A 187 -36.78 11.66 -4.18
N ASN A 188 -35.88 11.16 -3.34
CA ASN A 188 -34.64 10.50 -3.73
C ASN A 188 -34.65 8.98 -3.51
N GLU A 189 -35.67 8.42 -2.85
CA GLU A 189 -35.82 6.97 -2.62
C GLU A 189 -35.72 6.13 -3.90
N HIS A 190 -36.23 6.64 -5.02
CA HIS A 190 -36.16 6.00 -6.34
C HIS A 190 -34.72 5.78 -6.84
N LEU A 191 -33.72 6.49 -6.31
CA LEU A 191 -32.33 6.30 -6.69
C LEU A 191 -31.83 4.90 -6.29
N ILE A 192 -32.25 4.39 -5.13
CA ILE A 192 -31.84 3.05 -4.69
C ILE A 192 -32.40 2.00 -5.64
N SER A 193 -33.69 2.07 -6.00
CA SER A 193 -34.28 1.08 -6.93
C SER A 193 -33.69 1.14 -8.34
N ASN A 194 -33.22 2.31 -8.78
CA ASN A 194 -32.76 2.50 -10.15
C ASN A 194 -31.26 2.19 -10.33
N PHE A 195 -30.46 2.31 -9.27
CA PHE A 195 -29.00 2.16 -9.33
C PHE A 195 -28.49 0.96 -8.54
N TRP A 196 -29.36 0.22 -7.87
CA TRP A 196 -29.04 -1.04 -7.19
C TRP A 196 -29.43 -2.25 -8.04
N PRO A 197 -28.59 -3.30 -8.16
CA PRO A 197 -27.24 -3.41 -7.61
C PRO A 197 -26.27 -2.50 -8.39
N PRO A 198 -25.16 -2.07 -7.78
CA PRO A 198 -24.27 -1.07 -8.38
C PRO A 198 -23.30 -1.69 -9.42
N VAL A 199 -23.74 -2.73 -10.12
CA VAL A 199 -23.02 -3.42 -11.19
C VAL A 199 -23.69 -3.15 -12.54
N ASP A 200 -22.92 -3.16 -13.62
CA ASP A 200 -23.45 -3.05 -14.99
C ASP A 200 -23.98 -4.39 -15.53
#